data_AF-A0A2K6ETL6-F1
#
_entry.id   AF-A0A2K6ETL6-F1
#
_cell.length_a   1.000
_cell.length_b   1.000
_cell.length_c   1.000
_cell.angle_alpha   90.00
_cell.angle_beta   90.00
_cell.angle_gamma   90.00
#
_symmetry.space_group_name_H-M   'P 1'
#
loop_
_entity.id
_entity.type
_entity.pdbx_description
1 polymer ?
#
loop_
_entity_poly.entity_id
_entity_poly.type
_entity_poly.pdbx_seq_one_letter_code
_entity_poly.pdbx_strand_id
1 'polypeptide(L)'
;MIFGRKFPKALCMGLTLVITVNLLLAFYAKGTLQNFMLGDLHKELHLPLSEWDGALVKRLSRLEVELQHLEESMKLALKQQEGVNNTLKRVADVRKPVRAKLSEPRKRAAHMKLFPRSPLFKQWGEDLSKAQQRKAQDLFQKFGYNVYLSNQLPLNRTIPDTRDSRCLQKTYSSQLPSLSVILIFMDEALSVIQRAITSVINRTPPRLLKEIILVDDCSSNGELKVNLDEKIKIYNQKHPGLLKIIRHTERKGLAQARNTGWEAATADVVAILDAHVEVNAGWAEPILARIQEDRTVIVSPVFDNIRFDTFQLKRYDLAVDGFNWELWCRYDPLPQAWIDLHDVTAPVKSPSIMGILAADRLFLGEIGSLDGGMLVYGGENVELSLRVWQCGGKIEILPCSRIAHLERHHKPYALDLSPALKRNALRVAEVWMDEYKDMVYLAWNIPLQNSGIDFGDVSSRMALREKLKCKTFDWYLKNVYPVLKPIHGVVGYGTMRNLLDENVCLDQGPVPGHTPILHPCHGFSSQHVYYLLTGELYVGQLVAETNTEDRCLTDPGDGEKPTLEPCSKAAKKGLHIYWDFKPGKAVINRDTRRCLEIKKDPSGSYMPVLQACTLQVWDIQHTVRNWGRTDSQ
;
A
#
# COMPACT_ATOMS: atom_id res chain seq x y z
N MET A 1 25.11 33.67 -61.09
CA MET A 1 24.00 34.23 -61.88
C MET A 1 22.89 34.65 -60.94
N ILE A 2 22.41 35.87 -61.18
CA ILE A 2 21.38 36.62 -60.46
C ILE A 2 20.03 35.90 -60.53
N PHE A 3 19.21 35.92 -59.47
CA PHE A 3 17.83 36.46 -59.49
C PHE A 3 17.20 36.45 -58.09
N GLY A 4 16.41 37.50 -57.84
CA GLY A 4 16.01 37.99 -56.52
C GLY A 4 14.82 37.31 -55.86
N ARG A 5 14.77 37.46 -54.53
CA ARG A 5 13.67 37.04 -53.67
C ARG A 5 12.50 38.03 -53.76
N LYS A 6 11.38 37.57 -54.31
CA LYS A 6 10.04 38.10 -54.01
C LYS A 6 9.47 37.31 -52.82
N PHE A 7 9.26 37.99 -51.69
CA PHE A 7 8.42 37.49 -50.59
C PHE A 7 6.94 37.71 -50.97
N PRO A 8 6.06 36.69 -50.88
CA PRO A 8 4.65 36.87 -51.19
C PRO A 8 3.88 37.40 -49.98
N LYS A 9 2.98 38.37 -50.26
CA LYS A 9 2.08 39.12 -49.37
C LYS A 9 1.09 38.28 -48.53
N ALA A 10 1.23 36.95 -48.49
CA ALA A 10 0.34 36.05 -47.76
C ALA A 10 0.63 35.95 -46.26
N LEU A 11 1.88 36.20 -45.83
CA LEU A 11 2.26 36.06 -44.42
C LEU A 11 1.87 37.27 -43.55
N CYS A 12 1.75 38.48 -44.14
CA CYS A 12 1.28 39.66 -43.41
C CYS A 12 -0.23 39.66 -43.18
N MET A 13 -1.05 39.13 -44.09
CA MET A 13 -2.51 39.11 -43.92
C MET A 13 -2.97 38.12 -42.84
N GLY A 14 -2.27 36.99 -42.66
CA GLY A 14 -2.59 36.02 -41.62
C GLY A 14 -2.36 36.54 -40.20
N LEU A 15 -1.31 37.33 -39.99
CA LEU A 15 -0.99 37.88 -38.66
C LEU A 15 -1.95 39.01 -38.26
N THR A 16 -2.41 39.82 -39.22
CA THR A 16 -3.37 40.90 -38.93
C THR A 16 -4.76 40.33 -38.60
N LEU A 17 -5.17 39.25 -39.27
CA LEU A 17 -6.46 38.57 -39.04
C LEU A 17 -6.53 37.93 -37.64
N VAL A 18 -5.45 37.30 -37.19
CA VAL A 18 -5.39 36.67 -35.86
C VAL A 18 -5.43 37.72 -34.74
N ILE A 19 -4.83 38.89 -34.94
CA ILE A 19 -4.88 39.99 -33.97
C ILE A 19 -6.28 40.63 -33.93
N THR A 20 -6.94 40.80 -35.08
CA THR A 20 -8.30 41.37 -35.12
C THR A 20 -9.34 40.42 -34.53
N VAL A 21 -9.24 39.11 -34.78
CA VAL A 21 -10.14 38.11 -34.20
C VAL A 21 -9.98 38.00 -32.69
N ASN A 22 -8.75 38.07 -32.16
CA ASN A 22 -8.53 38.05 -30.71
C ASN A 22 -9.01 39.34 -30.02
N LEU A 23 -8.88 40.50 -30.66
CA LEU A 23 -9.44 41.75 -30.13
C LEU A 23 -10.98 41.74 -30.17
N LEU A 24 -11.60 41.24 -31.23
CA LEU A 24 -13.05 41.09 -31.32
C LEU A 24 -13.60 40.11 -30.27
N LEU A 25 -12.93 38.99 -30.02
CA LEU A 25 -13.29 38.04 -28.96
C LEU A 25 -13.15 38.65 -27.55
N ALA A 26 -12.11 39.47 -27.31
CA ALA A 26 -11.95 40.17 -26.04
C ALA A 26 -13.03 41.24 -25.82
N PHE A 27 -13.45 41.97 -26.86
CA PHE A 27 -14.55 42.93 -26.77
C PHE A 27 -15.92 42.23 -26.62
N TYR A 28 -16.14 41.11 -27.31
CA TYR A 28 -17.36 40.31 -27.18
C TYR A 28 -17.50 39.70 -25.78
N ALA A 29 -16.41 39.14 -25.23
CA ALA A 29 -16.40 38.61 -23.86
C ALA A 29 -16.65 39.70 -22.81
N LYS A 30 -16.09 40.91 -22.99
CA LYS A 30 -16.26 42.03 -22.05
C LYS A 30 -17.67 42.65 -22.10
N GLY A 31 -18.25 42.78 -23.29
CA GLY A 31 -19.64 43.25 -23.46
C GLY A 31 -20.69 42.25 -22.98
N THR A 32 -20.43 40.95 -23.11
CA THR A 32 -21.35 39.90 -22.66
C THR A 32 -21.30 39.73 -21.13
N LEU A 33 -20.13 39.90 -20.50
CA LEU A 33 -19.99 39.85 -19.03
C LEU A 33 -20.62 41.07 -18.34
N GLN A 34 -20.55 42.26 -18.95
CA GLN A 34 -21.22 43.46 -18.43
C GLN A 34 -22.75 43.39 -18.54
N ASN A 35 -23.28 42.83 -19.63
CA ASN A 35 -24.74 42.69 -19.81
C ASN A 35 -25.34 41.55 -18.98
N PHE A 36 -24.58 40.48 -18.69
CA PHE A 36 -25.05 39.36 -17.85
C PHE A 36 -25.07 39.75 -16.36
N MET A 37 -24.12 40.57 -15.90
CA MET A 37 -24.07 41.03 -14.50
C MET A 37 -25.03 42.19 -14.20
N LEU A 38 -25.43 42.99 -15.20
CA LEU A 38 -26.44 44.04 -15.03
C LEU A 38 -27.88 43.58 -15.33
N GLY A 39 -28.08 42.50 -16.10
CA GLY A 39 -29.40 41.97 -16.45
C GLY A 39 -30.09 41.19 -15.33
N ASP A 40 -29.33 40.46 -14.51
CA ASP A 40 -29.88 39.62 -13.44
C ASP A 40 -29.98 40.34 -12.08
N LEU A 41 -29.43 41.55 -11.93
CA LEU A 41 -29.58 42.35 -10.71
C LEU A 41 -30.81 43.28 -10.71
N HIS A 42 -31.55 43.35 -11.82
CA HIS A 42 -32.66 44.30 -12.01
C HIS A 42 -34.06 43.66 -12.03
N LYS A 43 -34.18 42.37 -11.67
CA LYS A 43 -35.45 41.64 -11.71
C LYS A 43 -36.01 41.14 -10.37
N GLU A 44 -35.44 41.55 -9.24
CA GLU A 44 -35.94 41.13 -7.91
C GLU A 44 -36.06 42.24 -6.85
N LEU A 45 -36.05 43.53 -7.21
CA LEU A 45 -36.17 44.62 -6.23
C LEU A 45 -37.25 45.64 -6.61
N HIS A 46 -38.49 45.30 -6.29
CA HIS A 46 -39.56 46.28 -6.10
C HIS A 46 -40.04 46.20 -4.65
N LEU A 47 -39.56 47.08 -3.76
CA LEU A 47 -40.18 47.45 -2.49
C LEU A 47 -39.62 48.83 -2.00
N PRO A 48 -40.41 49.66 -1.28
CA PRO A 48 -40.08 51.06 -1.00
C PRO A 48 -39.01 51.27 0.08
N LEU A 49 -38.42 52.47 0.05
CA LEU A 49 -37.18 52.89 0.72
C LEU A 49 -37.28 53.17 2.24
N SER A 50 -38.17 52.51 2.99
CA SER A 50 -38.35 52.83 4.42
C SER A 50 -38.03 51.71 5.43
N GLU A 51 -37.59 50.53 5.00
CA GLU A 51 -37.12 49.48 5.92
C GLU A 51 -35.93 48.73 5.34
N TRP A 52 -34.72 49.30 5.47
CA TRP A 52 -33.47 48.59 5.20
C TRP A 52 -32.82 48.19 6.51
N ASP A 53 -32.88 46.89 6.81
CA ASP A 53 -32.42 46.27 8.06
C ASP A 53 -30.90 46.41 8.28
N GLY A 54 -30.49 46.62 9.52
CA GLY A 54 -29.12 46.99 9.92
C GLY A 54 -28.04 45.96 9.56
N ALA A 55 -28.44 44.74 9.20
CA ALA A 55 -27.55 43.68 8.72
C ALA A 55 -26.94 43.97 7.34
N LEU A 56 -27.66 44.67 6.45
CA LEU A 56 -27.21 44.96 5.08
C LEU A 56 -26.19 46.10 5.07
N VAL A 57 -26.40 47.12 5.90
CA VAL A 57 -25.42 48.19 6.15
C VAL A 57 -24.13 47.64 6.75
N LYS A 58 -24.24 46.65 7.66
CA LYS A 58 -23.07 45.96 8.26
C LYS A 58 -22.29 45.11 7.25
N ARG A 59 -22.97 44.60 6.22
CA ARG A 59 -22.36 43.80 5.15
C ARG A 59 -21.65 44.67 4.11
N LEU A 60 -22.27 45.81 3.76
CA LEU A 60 -21.67 46.81 2.86
C LEU A 60 -20.44 47.47 3.48
N SER A 61 -20.51 47.87 4.76
CA SER A 61 -19.35 48.41 5.47
C SER A 61 -18.20 47.41 5.62
N ARG A 62 -18.49 46.10 5.75
CA ARG A 62 -17.44 45.06 5.77
C ARG A 62 -16.78 44.88 4.39
N LEU A 63 -17.55 44.94 3.30
CA LEU A 63 -17.03 44.90 1.93
C LEU A 63 -16.18 46.14 1.59
N GLU A 64 -16.55 47.30 2.13
CA GLU A 64 -15.81 48.56 1.93
C GLU A 64 -14.42 48.51 2.59
N VAL A 65 -14.33 47.91 3.79
CA VAL A 65 -13.05 47.65 4.49
C VAL A 65 -12.20 46.63 3.73
N GLU A 66 -12.80 45.57 3.18
CA GLU A 66 -12.08 44.57 2.38
C GLU A 66 -11.55 45.15 1.06
N LEU A 67 -12.29 46.07 0.42
CA LEU A 67 -11.84 46.78 -0.78
C LEU A 67 -10.67 47.73 -0.49
N GLN A 68 -10.71 48.46 0.62
CA GLN A 68 -9.59 49.31 1.05
C GLN A 68 -8.32 48.49 1.31
N HIS A 69 -8.47 47.31 1.94
CA HIS A 69 -7.34 46.42 2.22
C HIS A 69 -6.69 45.84 0.95
N LEU A 70 -7.51 45.60 -0.09
CA LEU A 70 -7.07 45.19 -1.43
C LEU A 70 -6.34 46.33 -2.16
N GLU A 71 -6.85 47.57 -2.06
CA GLU A 71 -6.22 48.74 -2.67
C GLU A 71 -4.84 49.03 -2.04
N GLU A 72 -4.70 48.93 -0.72
CA GLU A 72 -3.41 49.07 -0.04
C GLU A 72 -2.43 47.96 -0.43
N SER A 73 -2.92 46.72 -0.57
CA SER A 73 -2.10 45.58 -1.00
C SER A 73 -1.59 45.76 -2.44
N MET A 74 -2.42 46.32 -3.33
CA MET A 74 -2.03 46.66 -4.70
C MET A 74 -1.03 47.83 -4.75
N LYS A 75 -1.19 48.87 -3.91
CA LYS A 75 -0.21 49.96 -3.77
C LYS A 75 1.14 49.45 -3.26
N LEU A 76 1.14 48.47 -2.35
CA LEU A 76 2.36 47.84 -1.85
C LEU A 76 3.09 47.03 -2.94
N ALA A 77 2.34 46.29 -3.76
CA ALA A 77 2.87 45.53 -4.89
C ALA A 77 3.46 46.44 -5.98
N LEU A 78 2.81 47.58 -6.27
CA LEU A 78 3.33 48.58 -7.22
C LEU A 78 4.61 49.26 -6.72
N LYS A 79 4.73 49.56 -5.42
CA LYS A 79 5.97 50.08 -4.80
C LYS A 79 7.13 49.08 -4.86
N GLN A 80 6.86 47.77 -4.72
CA GLN A 80 7.89 46.74 -4.89
C GLN A 80 8.40 46.66 -6.34
N GLN A 81 7.53 46.93 -7.32
CA GLN A 81 7.89 46.91 -8.74
C GLN A 81 8.72 48.16 -9.15
N GLU A 82 8.47 49.33 -8.55
CA GLU A 82 9.32 50.52 -8.71
C GLU A 82 10.72 50.35 -8.09
N GLY A 83 10.83 49.63 -6.97
CA GLY A 83 12.11 49.30 -6.33
C GLY A 83 13.01 48.41 -7.22
N VAL A 84 12.42 47.50 -7.98
CA VAL A 84 13.13 46.63 -8.94
C VAL A 84 13.59 47.45 -10.15
N ASN A 85 12.77 48.39 -10.66
CA ASN A 85 13.12 49.24 -11.79
C ASN A 85 14.21 50.29 -11.46
N ASN A 86 14.27 50.80 -10.23
CA ASN A 86 15.34 51.71 -9.78
C ASN A 86 16.68 50.98 -9.55
N THR A 87 16.63 49.68 -9.21
CA THR A 87 17.84 48.84 -9.12
C THR A 87 18.39 48.50 -10.51
N LEU A 88 17.51 48.35 -11.51
CA LEU A 88 17.88 48.12 -12.92
C LEU A 88 18.48 49.35 -13.61
N LYS A 89 18.12 50.58 -13.21
CA LYS A 89 18.75 51.82 -13.74
C LYS A 89 20.17 52.04 -13.23
N ARG A 90 20.52 51.58 -12.02
CA ARG A 90 21.88 51.71 -11.46
C ARG A 90 22.91 50.73 -12.04
N VAL A 91 22.46 49.70 -12.78
CA VAL A 91 23.34 48.72 -13.44
C VAL A 91 23.67 49.12 -14.90
N ALA A 92 23.05 50.18 -15.42
CA ALA A 92 23.21 50.62 -16.81
C ALA A 92 24.40 51.58 -17.05
N ASP A 93 25.07 52.08 -16.01
CA ASP A 93 26.05 53.17 -16.14
C ASP A 93 27.54 52.75 -16.11
N VAL A 94 27.84 51.47 -16.28
CA VAL A 94 29.22 51.02 -16.44
C VAL A 94 29.32 50.02 -17.58
N ARG A 95 29.42 50.50 -18.83
CA ARG A 95 30.06 49.75 -19.92
C ARG A 95 30.37 50.59 -21.16
N LYS A 96 31.66 50.66 -21.49
CA LYS A 96 32.23 50.61 -22.86
C LYS A 96 33.75 50.34 -22.76
N PRO A 97 34.42 49.81 -23.81
CA PRO A 97 34.16 48.52 -24.45
C PRO A 97 35.46 47.71 -24.70
N VAL A 98 35.43 46.37 -24.66
CA VAL A 98 36.40 45.57 -25.42
C VAL A 98 35.67 44.43 -26.13
N ARG A 99 35.93 44.37 -27.44
CA ARG A 99 35.28 43.51 -28.43
C ARG A 99 36.02 42.17 -28.52
N ALA A 100 35.23 41.12 -28.72
CA ALA A 100 35.57 39.81 -29.28
C ALA A 100 36.49 38.86 -28.48
N LYS A 101 35.87 37.84 -27.89
CA LYS A 101 36.20 36.43 -28.16
C LYS A 101 34.93 35.60 -27.94
N LEU A 102 34.54 34.82 -28.96
CA LEU A 102 33.46 33.84 -28.87
C LEU A 102 33.71 32.90 -27.68
N SER A 103 32.69 32.70 -26.84
CA SER A 103 32.62 31.51 -25.98
C SER A 103 31.20 30.95 -26.00
N GLU A 104 31.17 29.63 -26.16
CA GLU A 104 30.03 28.73 -26.34
C GLU A 104 28.92 28.85 -25.28
N PRO A 105 27.70 28.34 -25.57
CA PRO A 105 26.60 28.36 -24.62
C PRO A 105 26.96 27.56 -23.36
N ARG A 106 26.92 28.23 -22.20
CA ARG A 106 27.06 27.60 -20.88
C ARG A 106 26.00 26.51 -20.71
N LYS A 107 26.41 25.24 -20.88
CA LYS A 107 25.70 24.08 -20.34
C LYS A 107 25.45 24.33 -18.85
N ARG A 108 24.19 24.26 -18.40
CA ARG A 108 23.87 24.16 -16.96
C ARG A 108 24.69 22.99 -16.42
N ALA A 109 25.63 23.25 -15.52
CA ALA A 109 26.38 22.19 -14.87
C ALA A 109 25.38 21.29 -14.16
N ALA A 110 25.23 20.05 -14.63
CA ALA A 110 24.46 19.03 -13.92
C ALA A 110 25.03 18.93 -12.50
N HIS A 111 24.24 19.29 -11.49
CA HIS A 111 24.68 19.16 -10.11
C HIS A 111 24.97 17.68 -9.85
N MET A 112 26.21 17.37 -9.42
CA MET A 112 26.67 16.00 -9.20
C MET A 112 25.76 15.32 -8.16
N LYS A 113 25.10 14.22 -8.55
CA LYS A 113 24.34 13.36 -7.63
C LYS A 113 25.29 12.69 -6.65
N LEU A 114 25.18 13.00 -5.36
CA LEU A 114 25.96 12.35 -4.29
C LEU A 114 25.58 10.89 -4.09
N PHE A 115 24.31 10.55 -4.32
CA PHE A 115 23.76 9.22 -4.09
C PHE A 115 23.12 8.67 -5.37
N PRO A 116 23.90 8.36 -6.43
CA PRO A 116 23.37 7.97 -7.74
C PRO A 116 22.61 6.63 -7.71
N ARG A 117 22.86 5.77 -6.71
CA ARG A 117 22.19 4.49 -6.52
C ARG A 117 20.97 4.57 -5.59
N SER A 118 20.74 5.70 -4.93
CA SER A 118 19.61 5.83 -4.02
C SER A 118 18.29 5.87 -4.82
N PRO A 119 17.29 5.05 -4.46
CA PRO A 119 15.99 5.07 -5.12
C PRO A 119 15.28 6.43 -4.99
N LEU A 120 15.54 7.17 -3.91
CA LEU A 120 14.99 8.50 -3.65
C LEU A 120 15.27 9.51 -4.78
N PHE A 121 16.48 9.49 -5.34
CA PHE A 121 16.93 10.48 -6.33
C PHE A 121 16.79 10.02 -7.78
N LYS A 122 16.02 8.95 -8.03
CA LYS A 122 15.74 8.46 -9.39
C LYS A 122 14.87 9.43 -10.20
N GLN A 123 13.84 9.98 -9.56
CA GLN A 123 12.84 10.84 -10.21
C GLN A 123 12.73 12.23 -9.59
N TRP A 124 13.50 12.51 -8.53
CA TRP A 124 13.42 13.75 -7.76
C TRP A 124 14.81 14.21 -7.30
N GLY A 125 14.98 15.51 -7.08
CA GLY A 125 16.16 16.07 -6.39
C GLY A 125 17.34 16.50 -7.28
N GLU A 126 17.14 16.67 -8.59
CA GLU A 126 18.18 17.16 -9.52
C GLU A 126 18.73 18.55 -9.14
N ASP A 127 17.88 19.43 -8.63
CA ASP A 127 18.23 20.81 -8.29
C ASP A 127 18.74 20.98 -6.85
N LEU A 128 18.93 19.88 -6.11
CA LEU A 128 19.37 19.94 -4.72
C LEU A 128 20.87 20.11 -4.60
N SER A 129 21.29 21.04 -3.73
CA SER A 129 22.68 21.15 -3.31
C SER A 129 23.16 19.88 -2.61
N LYS A 130 24.48 19.73 -2.52
CA LYS A 130 25.12 18.59 -1.85
C LYS A 130 24.64 18.39 -0.40
N ALA A 131 24.47 19.47 0.35
CA ALA A 131 24.00 19.43 1.73
C ALA A 131 22.52 19.00 1.82
N GLN A 132 21.67 19.48 0.90
CA GLN A 132 20.26 19.08 0.84
C GLN A 132 20.10 17.61 0.47
N GLN A 133 20.90 17.10 -0.48
CA GLN A 133 20.90 15.67 -0.82
C GLN A 133 21.26 14.79 0.38
N ARG A 134 22.27 15.17 1.19
CA ARG A 134 22.62 14.44 2.42
C ARG A 134 21.45 14.42 3.40
N LYS A 135 20.89 15.59 3.72
CA LYS A 135 19.74 15.70 4.63
C LYS A 135 18.53 14.89 4.14
N ALA A 136 18.22 14.92 2.84
CA ALA A 136 17.13 14.15 2.26
C ALA A 136 17.40 12.63 2.33
N GLN A 137 18.63 12.21 2.07
CA GLN A 137 19.03 10.80 2.15
C GLN A 137 18.96 10.27 3.59
N ASP A 138 19.45 11.03 4.58
CA ASP A 138 19.43 10.62 6.00
C ASP A 138 17.99 10.44 6.49
N LEU A 139 17.11 11.39 6.15
CA LEU A 139 15.69 11.30 6.44
C LEU A 139 15.02 10.11 5.72
N PHE A 140 15.35 9.87 4.45
CA PHE A 140 14.83 8.74 3.71
C PHE A 140 15.24 7.40 4.32
N GLN A 141 16.50 7.26 4.76
CA GLN A 141 16.95 6.06 5.48
C GLN A 141 16.21 5.86 6.79
N LYS A 142 15.94 6.95 7.53
CA LYS A 142 15.21 6.89 8.81
C LYS A 142 13.73 6.50 8.65
N PHE A 143 13.03 7.06 7.66
CA PHE A 143 11.57 6.94 7.57
C PHE A 143 11.07 6.01 6.43
N GLY A 144 11.90 5.73 5.43
CA GLY A 144 11.51 4.92 4.26
C GLY A 144 10.83 5.70 3.13
N TYR A 145 10.74 7.03 3.24
CA TYR A 145 10.14 7.93 2.25
C TYR A 145 10.69 9.36 2.38
N ASN A 146 10.35 10.24 1.43
CA ASN A 146 10.92 11.58 1.28
C ASN A 146 10.37 12.61 2.28
N VAL A 147 10.76 12.51 3.55
CA VAL A 147 10.39 13.49 4.59
C VAL A 147 10.91 14.89 4.28
N TYR A 148 12.06 15.01 3.60
CA TYR A 148 12.59 16.31 3.21
C TYR A 148 11.61 17.08 2.33
N LEU A 149 11.01 16.42 1.34
CA LEU A 149 9.95 16.98 0.52
C LEU A 149 8.65 17.17 1.31
N SER A 150 8.25 16.18 2.11
CA SER A 150 7.04 16.27 2.95
C SER A 150 7.03 17.56 3.79
N ASN A 151 8.14 17.89 4.44
CA ASN A 151 8.28 19.06 5.30
C ASN A 151 8.09 20.40 4.56
N GLN A 152 8.21 20.42 3.23
CA GLN A 152 8.05 21.63 2.41
C GLN A 152 6.68 21.71 1.73
N LEU A 153 5.93 20.61 1.70
CA LEU A 153 4.60 20.58 1.11
C LEU A 153 3.56 21.14 2.11
N PRO A 154 2.56 21.91 1.63
CA PRO A 154 1.46 22.36 2.49
C PRO A 154 0.73 21.18 3.14
N LEU A 155 0.38 21.32 4.42
CA LEU A 155 -0.39 20.30 5.16
C LEU A 155 -1.81 20.12 4.60
N ASN A 156 -2.36 21.16 3.98
CA ASN A 156 -3.67 21.19 3.34
C ASN A 156 -3.58 21.09 1.81
N ARG A 157 -2.53 20.48 1.27
CA ARG A 157 -2.37 20.34 -0.18
C ARG A 157 -3.60 19.67 -0.81
N THR A 158 -3.93 20.09 -2.03
CA THR A 158 -4.98 19.46 -2.83
C THR A 158 -4.45 18.14 -3.43
N ILE A 159 -5.29 17.12 -3.44
CA ILE A 159 -5.06 15.87 -4.17
C ILE A 159 -6.15 15.70 -5.24
N PRO A 160 -5.86 15.07 -6.39
CA PRO A 160 -6.89 14.76 -7.39
C PRO A 160 -8.00 13.89 -6.81
N ASP A 161 -9.24 14.12 -7.27
CA ASP A 161 -10.34 13.19 -7.03
C ASP A 161 -10.16 11.96 -7.95
N THR A 162 -9.90 10.81 -7.33
CA THR A 162 -9.57 9.54 -8.02
C THR A 162 -10.76 8.60 -8.13
N ARG A 163 -11.94 9.04 -7.66
CA ARG A 163 -13.19 8.26 -7.72
C ARG A 163 -13.69 8.15 -9.16
N ASP A 164 -14.44 7.09 -9.42
CA ASP A 164 -15.20 7.00 -10.68
C ASP A 164 -16.27 8.09 -10.71
N SER A 165 -16.50 8.70 -11.87
CA SER A 165 -17.51 9.74 -12.06
C SER A 165 -18.92 9.35 -11.58
N ARG A 166 -19.28 8.05 -11.64
CA ARG A 166 -20.56 7.53 -11.14
C ARG A 166 -20.68 7.60 -9.63
N CYS A 167 -19.57 7.56 -8.88
CA CYS A 167 -19.58 7.77 -7.44
C CYS A 167 -20.02 9.19 -7.05
N LEU A 168 -19.76 10.18 -7.90
CA LEU A 168 -20.17 11.57 -7.67
C LEU A 168 -21.68 11.78 -7.78
N GLN A 169 -22.38 10.85 -8.44
CA GLN A 169 -23.83 10.87 -8.63
C GLN A 169 -24.57 10.21 -7.45
N LYS A 170 -23.85 9.53 -6.54
CA LYS A 170 -24.46 8.91 -5.36
C LYS A 170 -24.86 9.97 -4.34
N THR A 171 -26.09 9.85 -3.85
CA THR A 171 -26.62 10.63 -2.73
C THR A 171 -26.73 9.75 -1.50
N TYR A 172 -26.29 10.26 -0.36
CA TYR A 172 -26.37 9.57 0.93
C TYR A 172 -27.38 10.26 1.84
N SER A 173 -27.93 9.51 2.80
CA SER A 173 -28.81 10.06 3.83
C SER A 173 -28.16 11.25 4.54
N SER A 174 -28.97 12.23 4.94
CA SER A 174 -28.50 13.30 5.83
C SER A 174 -28.26 12.78 7.26
N GLN A 175 -28.91 11.69 7.66
CA GLN A 175 -28.81 11.07 8.98
C GLN A 175 -27.85 9.87 8.94
N LEU A 176 -26.55 10.14 8.88
CA LEU A 176 -25.50 9.13 8.95
C LEU A 176 -24.93 9.03 10.38
N PRO A 177 -24.42 7.84 10.77
CA PRO A 177 -23.78 7.66 12.08
C PRO A 177 -22.56 8.56 12.27
N SER A 178 -22.23 8.82 13.53
CA SER A 178 -21.02 9.56 13.89
C SER A 178 -19.75 8.73 13.70
N LEU A 179 -18.64 9.39 13.42
CA LEU A 179 -17.35 8.80 13.08
C LEU A 179 -16.24 9.22 14.07
N SER A 180 -15.55 8.23 14.64
CA SER A 180 -14.25 8.39 15.30
C SER A 180 -13.15 7.93 14.36
N VAL A 181 -12.18 8.80 14.05
CA VAL A 181 -11.00 8.42 13.25
C VAL A 181 -9.84 8.11 14.18
N ILE A 182 -9.26 6.92 14.08
CA ILE A 182 -8.13 6.47 14.90
C ILE A 182 -6.89 6.45 14.02
N LEU A 183 -5.86 7.18 14.44
CA LEU A 183 -4.56 7.28 13.78
C LEU A 183 -3.49 6.70 14.69
N ILE A 184 -2.95 5.54 14.31
CA ILE A 184 -1.89 4.85 15.05
C ILE A 184 -0.52 5.21 14.45
N PHE A 185 0.47 5.45 15.30
CA PHE A 185 1.83 5.75 14.84
C PHE A 185 2.92 5.32 15.81
N MET A 186 4.09 5.08 15.25
CA MET A 186 5.35 4.91 15.98
C MET A 186 6.45 5.54 15.12
N ASP A 187 7.14 6.54 15.66
CA ASP A 187 8.25 7.25 15.00
C ASP A 187 7.92 7.73 13.57
N GLU A 188 6.69 8.19 13.36
CA GLU A 188 6.25 8.79 12.11
C GLU A 188 6.80 10.21 11.93
N ALA A 189 6.92 10.68 10.69
CA ALA A 189 7.33 12.05 10.44
C ALA A 189 6.24 13.05 10.86
N LEU A 190 6.61 14.10 11.59
CA LEU A 190 5.67 15.09 12.13
C LEU A 190 4.81 15.77 11.03
N SER A 191 5.41 16.08 9.87
CA SER A 191 4.69 16.66 8.73
C SER A 191 3.67 15.71 8.09
N VAL A 192 3.86 14.40 8.25
CA VAL A 192 2.97 13.36 7.70
C VAL A 192 1.77 13.17 8.61
N ILE A 193 1.96 13.03 9.93
CA ILE A 193 0.85 12.96 10.91
C ILE A 193 -0.04 14.20 10.79
N GLN A 194 0.56 15.40 10.75
CA GLN A 194 -0.19 16.65 10.65
C GLN A 194 -1.02 16.74 9.35
N ARG A 195 -0.51 16.17 8.26
CA ARG A 195 -1.22 16.12 6.97
C ARG A 195 -2.38 15.14 7.01
N ALA A 196 -2.22 13.99 7.64
CA ALA A 196 -3.31 13.04 7.86
C ALA A 196 -4.45 13.68 8.67
N ILE A 197 -4.12 14.33 9.80
CA ILE A 197 -5.08 15.09 10.61
C ILE A 197 -5.78 16.16 9.77
N THR A 198 -5.01 17.01 9.08
CA THR A 198 -5.55 18.10 8.26
C THR A 198 -6.45 17.58 7.15
N SER A 199 -6.06 16.49 6.50
CA SER A 199 -6.84 15.84 5.45
C SER A 199 -8.19 15.33 5.98
N VAL A 200 -8.19 14.66 7.14
CA VAL A 200 -9.42 14.15 7.76
C VAL A 200 -10.37 15.29 8.14
N ILE A 201 -9.86 16.34 8.77
CA ILE A 201 -10.67 17.51 9.16
C ILE A 201 -11.27 18.20 7.93
N ASN A 202 -10.46 18.46 6.89
CA ASN A 202 -10.90 19.25 5.75
C ASN A 202 -11.86 18.50 4.81
N ARG A 203 -11.84 17.17 4.80
CA ARG A 203 -12.58 16.34 3.83
C ARG A 203 -13.64 15.45 4.48
N THR A 204 -13.95 15.69 5.75
CA THR A 204 -15.04 15.00 6.47
C THR A 204 -16.03 16.05 6.97
N PRO A 205 -17.33 15.93 6.66
CA PRO A 205 -18.33 16.86 7.17
C PRO A 205 -18.29 16.98 8.71
N PRO A 206 -18.28 18.20 9.29
CA PRO A 206 -18.14 18.39 10.74
C PRO A 206 -19.22 17.68 11.58
N ARG A 207 -20.43 17.52 11.02
CA ARG A 207 -21.53 16.81 11.67
C ARG A 207 -21.29 15.29 11.83
N LEU A 208 -20.38 14.73 11.04
CA LEU A 208 -20.04 13.30 11.04
C LEU A 208 -18.80 13.04 11.89
N LEU A 209 -17.79 13.91 11.82
CA LEU A 209 -16.52 13.73 12.51
C LEU A 209 -16.65 14.11 14.00
N LYS A 210 -16.80 13.11 14.86
CA LYS A 210 -16.93 13.30 16.31
C LYS A 210 -15.58 13.56 16.97
N GLU A 211 -14.56 12.79 16.59
CA GLU A 211 -13.22 12.86 17.19
C GLU A 211 -12.14 12.24 16.29
N ILE A 212 -10.90 12.67 16.52
CA ILE A 212 -9.69 12.07 15.98
C ILE A 212 -8.82 11.61 17.16
N ILE A 213 -8.56 10.31 17.26
CA ILE A 213 -7.79 9.69 18.33
C ILE A 213 -6.42 9.29 17.78
N LEU A 214 -5.38 9.93 18.30
CA LEU A 214 -3.99 9.67 18.00
C LEU A 214 -3.44 8.68 19.03
N VAL A 215 -2.93 7.53 18.58
CA VAL A 215 -2.30 6.53 19.46
C VAL A 215 -0.81 6.44 19.14
N ASP A 216 0.01 6.91 20.08
CA ASP A 216 1.47 6.82 20.04
C ASP A 216 1.93 5.51 20.68
N ASP A 217 2.36 4.55 19.85
CA ASP A 217 2.89 3.27 20.29
C ASP A 217 4.37 3.36 20.70
N CYS A 218 4.63 4.18 21.72
CA CYS A 218 5.95 4.36 22.33
C CYS A 218 7.02 4.93 21.37
N SER A 219 6.70 5.99 20.61
CA SER A 219 7.66 6.70 19.76
C SER A 219 8.88 7.22 20.55
N SER A 220 10.06 7.08 19.98
CA SER A 220 11.34 7.60 20.47
C SER A 220 11.65 9.02 19.98
N ASN A 221 11.03 9.46 18.88
CA ASN A 221 11.24 10.77 18.27
C ASN A 221 10.71 11.91 19.17
N GLY A 222 11.62 12.77 19.66
CA GLY A 222 11.29 13.91 20.52
C GLY A 222 10.30 14.91 19.89
N GLU A 223 10.31 15.08 18.57
CA GLU A 223 9.34 15.95 17.86
C GLU A 223 7.88 15.48 18.06
N LEU A 224 7.67 14.17 18.22
CA LEU A 224 6.34 13.59 18.42
C LEU A 224 5.83 13.71 19.85
N LYS A 225 6.66 14.21 20.77
CA LYS A 225 6.26 14.51 22.15
C LYS A 225 5.83 15.98 22.20
N VAL A 226 6.79 16.89 22.38
CA VAL A 226 6.52 18.32 22.63
C VAL A 226 5.82 18.99 21.44
N ASN A 227 6.40 18.90 20.24
CA ASN A 227 5.89 19.65 19.09
C ASN A 227 4.51 19.14 18.63
N LEU A 228 4.27 17.83 18.67
CA LEU A 228 2.96 17.28 18.33
C LEU A 228 1.89 17.69 19.35
N ASP A 229 2.21 17.68 20.65
CA ASP A 229 1.27 18.10 21.71
C ASP A 229 0.89 19.58 21.54
N GLU A 230 1.84 20.46 21.21
CA GLU A 230 1.56 21.85 20.88
C GLU A 230 0.65 21.99 19.66
N LYS A 231 0.88 21.20 18.61
CA LYS A 231 0.03 21.22 17.41
C LYS A 231 -1.38 20.74 17.71
N ILE A 232 -1.54 19.71 18.52
CA ILE A 232 -2.85 19.22 18.98
C ILE A 232 -3.60 20.32 19.74
N LYS A 233 -2.94 21.05 20.63
CA LYS A 233 -3.54 22.21 21.31
C LYS A 233 -4.06 23.25 20.32
N ILE A 234 -3.29 23.56 19.27
CA ILE A 234 -3.69 24.51 18.22
C ILE A 234 -4.91 24.00 17.44
N TYR A 235 -4.96 22.71 17.08
CA TYR A 235 -6.14 22.14 16.44
C TYR A 235 -7.37 22.23 17.36
N ASN A 236 -7.20 21.91 18.64
CA ASN A 236 -8.29 21.95 19.62
C ASN A 236 -8.75 23.37 19.98
N GLN A 237 -7.92 24.40 19.79
CA GLN A 237 -8.37 25.80 19.87
C GLN A 237 -9.37 26.13 18.75
N LYS A 238 -9.20 25.55 17.56
CA LYS A 238 -10.10 25.75 16.41
C LYS A 238 -11.30 24.79 16.43
N HIS A 239 -11.09 23.57 16.93
CA HIS A 239 -12.09 22.51 17.01
C HIS A 239 -12.09 21.91 18.43
N PRO A 240 -12.77 22.56 19.39
CA PRO A 240 -12.73 22.15 20.80
C PRO A 240 -13.02 20.66 21.01
N GLY A 241 -12.07 19.95 21.62
CA GLY A 241 -12.19 18.54 21.98
C GLY A 241 -12.08 17.54 20.83
N LEU A 242 -11.79 17.99 19.60
CA LEU A 242 -11.76 17.11 18.43
C LEU A 242 -10.61 16.12 18.46
N LEU A 243 -9.39 16.55 18.82
CA LEU A 243 -8.21 15.69 18.85
C LEU A 243 -7.91 15.20 20.27
N LYS A 244 -7.70 13.90 20.39
CA LYS A 244 -7.23 13.21 21.60
C LYS A 244 -5.93 12.49 21.28
N ILE A 245 -4.99 12.46 22.23
CA ILE A 245 -3.76 11.68 22.10
C ILE A 245 -3.60 10.73 23.29
N ILE A 246 -3.25 9.49 23.00
CA ILE A 246 -2.98 8.43 23.96
C ILE A 246 -1.57 7.94 23.70
N ARG A 247 -0.76 7.84 24.75
CA ARG A 247 0.65 7.42 24.64
C ARG A 247 0.88 6.15 25.44
N HIS A 248 1.42 5.13 24.78
CA HIS A 248 1.90 3.95 25.48
C HIS A 248 3.25 4.23 26.14
N THR A 249 3.45 3.66 27.34
CA THR A 249 4.72 3.70 28.08
C THR A 249 5.71 2.64 27.60
N GLU A 250 5.23 1.63 26.90
CA GLU A 250 6.00 0.55 26.27
C GLU A 250 5.44 0.27 24.88
N ARG A 251 6.25 -0.31 24.00
CA ARG A 251 5.80 -0.67 22.65
C ARG A 251 4.88 -1.89 22.72
N LYS A 252 3.61 -1.71 22.39
CA LYS A 252 2.60 -2.77 22.41
C LYS A 252 2.35 -3.41 21.05
N GLY A 253 2.78 -2.77 19.96
CA GLY A 253 2.57 -3.25 18.59
C GLY A 253 1.26 -2.77 17.99
N LEU A 254 1.14 -2.97 16.67
CA LEU A 254 0.07 -2.41 15.85
C LEU A 254 -1.33 -2.83 16.31
N ALA A 255 -1.55 -4.12 16.56
CA ALA A 255 -2.87 -4.64 16.93
C ALA A 255 -3.36 -4.04 18.26
N GLN A 256 -2.50 -4.02 19.27
CA GLN A 256 -2.86 -3.45 20.58
C GLN A 256 -3.02 -1.92 20.53
N ALA A 257 -2.22 -1.21 19.73
CA ALA A 257 -2.41 0.23 19.53
C ALA A 257 -3.76 0.55 18.86
N ARG A 258 -4.20 -0.28 17.90
CA ARG A 258 -5.56 -0.19 17.31
C ARG A 258 -6.64 -0.41 18.37
N ASN A 259 -6.48 -1.42 19.23
CA ASN A 259 -7.40 -1.69 20.34
C ASN A 259 -7.49 -0.50 21.30
N THR A 260 -6.37 0.09 21.71
CA THR A 260 -6.35 1.29 22.57
C THR A 260 -7.14 2.45 21.96
N GLY A 261 -6.99 2.68 20.65
CA GLY A 261 -7.75 3.72 19.96
C GLY A 261 -9.25 3.42 19.90
N TRP A 262 -9.62 2.16 19.65
CA TRP A 262 -11.00 1.70 19.63
C TRP A 262 -11.67 1.81 21.01
N GLU A 263 -10.98 1.42 22.09
CA GLU A 263 -11.45 1.51 23.48
C GLU A 263 -11.76 2.96 23.88
N ALA A 264 -10.97 3.91 23.39
CA ALA A 264 -11.16 5.32 23.66
C ALA A 264 -12.23 6.00 22.78
N ALA A 265 -12.69 5.33 21.72
CA ALA A 265 -13.66 5.87 20.77
C ALA A 265 -15.08 5.88 21.34
N THR A 266 -15.83 6.92 21.01
CA THR A 266 -17.17 7.22 21.51
C THR A 266 -18.21 7.46 20.41
N ALA A 267 -17.81 7.45 19.14
CA ALA A 267 -18.73 7.52 18.01
C ALA A 267 -19.40 6.18 17.72
N ASP A 268 -20.35 6.17 16.79
CA ASP A 268 -21.05 4.95 16.37
C ASP A 268 -20.13 4.06 15.52
N VAL A 269 -19.36 4.67 14.63
CA VAL A 269 -18.41 4.01 13.72
C VAL A 269 -16.98 4.42 14.05
N VAL A 270 -16.06 3.46 13.99
CA VAL A 270 -14.61 3.70 14.04
C VAL A 270 -14.00 3.52 12.66
N ALA A 271 -13.15 4.44 12.23
CA ALA A 271 -12.25 4.25 11.09
C ALA A 271 -10.81 4.23 11.60
N ILE A 272 -10.16 3.08 11.51
CA ILE A 272 -8.78 2.86 11.94
C ILE A 272 -7.89 3.03 10.71
N LEU A 273 -7.10 4.11 10.70
CA LEU A 273 -6.21 4.46 9.60
C LEU A 273 -4.75 4.47 10.07
N ASP A 274 -3.84 4.30 9.11
CA ASP A 274 -2.42 4.58 9.31
C ASP A 274 -2.20 6.10 9.45
N ALA A 275 -1.15 6.53 10.16
CA ALA A 275 -0.84 7.95 10.32
C ALA A 275 -0.23 8.63 9.08
N HIS A 276 -0.04 7.90 7.99
CA HIS A 276 0.57 8.37 6.75
C HIS A 276 -0.37 8.25 5.56
N VAL A 277 -1.54 8.90 5.71
CA VAL A 277 -2.63 8.90 4.73
C VAL A 277 -3.10 10.30 4.38
N GLU A 278 -3.72 10.44 3.21
CA GLU A 278 -4.55 11.58 2.82
C GLU A 278 -5.89 11.05 2.28
N VAL A 279 -6.98 11.30 3.00
CA VAL A 279 -8.32 10.87 2.57
C VAL A 279 -8.79 11.70 1.37
N ASN A 280 -9.53 11.07 0.43
CA ASN A 280 -10.11 11.78 -0.71
C ASN A 280 -11.44 12.46 -0.33
N ALA A 281 -11.96 13.31 -1.22
CA ALA A 281 -13.28 13.92 -1.05
C ALA A 281 -14.38 12.83 -0.98
N GLY A 282 -15.36 13.01 -0.09
CA GLY A 282 -16.50 12.10 0.05
C GLY A 282 -16.14 10.68 0.46
N TRP A 283 -15.04 10.48 1.19
CA TRP A 283 -14.57 9.15 1.60
C TRP A 283 -15.41 8.53 2.73
N ALA A 284 -16.01 9.36 3.61
CA ALA A 284 -16.64 8.89 4.84
C ALA A 284 -18.10 8.48 4.62
N GLU A 285 -18.84 9.20 3.78
CA GLU A 285 -20.26 8.99 3.53
C GLU A 285 -20.59 7.59 2.99
N PRO A 286 -19.85 7.04 2.00
CA PRO A 286 -20.06 5.65 1.56
C PRO A 286 -19.85 4.63 2.68
N ILE A 287 -18.83 4.83 3.52
CA ILE A 287 -18.50 3.97 4.66
C ILE A 287 -19.65 3.97 5.68
N LEU A 288 -20.06 5.17 6.10
CA LEU A 288 -21.07 5.35 7.14
C LEU A 288 -22.44 4.87 6.69
N ALA A 289 -22.80 5.11 5.42
CA ALA A 289 -24.04 4.61 4.85
C ALA A 289 -24.05 3.07 4.83
N ARG A 290 -22.94 2.45 4.42
CA ARG A 290 -22.88 0.98 4.34
C ARG A 290 -22.99 0.31 5.70
N ILE A 291 -22.29 0.84 6.71
CA ILE A 291 -22.35 0.30 8.07
C ILE A 291 -23.72 0.55 8.72
N GLN A 292 -24.37 1.66 8.38
CA GLN A 292 -25.74 1.93 8.83
C GLN A 292 -26.75 0.91 8.28
N GLU A 293 -26.57 0.45 7.03
CA GLU A 293 -27.41 -0.60 6.44
C GLU A 293 -27.18 -1.97 7.06
N ASP A 294 -25.92 -2.33 7.33
CA ASP A 294 -25.54 -3.61 7.94
C ASP A 294 -24.36 -3.39 8.88
N ARG A 295 -24.65 -3.32 10.19
CA ARG A 295 -23.64 -3.08 11.23
C ARG A 295 -22.59 -4.19 11.35
N THR A 296 -22.83 -5.35 10.74
CA THR A 296 -21.93 -6.52 10.79
C THR A 296 -20.90 -6.52 9.66
N VAL A 297 -20.91 -5.50 8.81
CA VAL A 297 -19.93 -5.31 7.73
C VAL A 297 -18.73 -4.52 8.25
N ILE A 298 -17.53 -5.05 8.02
CA ILE A 298 -16.28 -4.29 8.09
C ILE A 298 -15.93 -3.84 6.68
N VAL A 299 -15.73 -2.54 6.51
CA VAL A 299 -15.45 -1.96 5.20
C VAL A 299 -14.00 -1.53 5.06
N SER A 300 -13.45 -1.72 3.87
CA SER A 300 -12.15 -1.17 3.48
C SER A 300 -12.34 -0.16 2.32
N PRO A 301 -11.69 1.01 2.36
CA PRO A 301 -11.65 1.92 1.22
C PRO A 301 -10.67 1.41 0.17
N VAL A 302 -10.72 1.97 -1.04
CA VAL A 302 -9.68 1.71 -2.05
C VAL A 302 -8.43 2.54 -1.73
N PHE A 303 -7.27 1.88 -1.76
CA PHE A 303 -5.98 2.50 -1.48
C PHE A 303 -5.33 3.06 -2.73
N ASP A 304 -5.27 4.39 -2.83
CA ASP A 304 -4.41 5.05 -3.81
C ASP A 304 -2.99 5.17 -3.27
N ASN A 305 -1.98 5.20 -4.14
CA ASN A 305 -0.58 5.28 -3.72
C ASN A 305 -0.07 6.72 -3.77
N ILE A 306 0.38 7.26 -2.63
CA ILE A 306 1.26 8.43 -2.59
C ILE A 306 2.69 7.92 -2.69
N ARG A 307 3.37 8.26 -3.79
CA ARG A 307 4.74 7.78 -4.02
C ARG A 307 5.70 8.22 -2.93
N PHE A 308 6.53 7.28 -2.45
CA PHE A 308 7.52 7.52 -1.40
C PHE A 308 8.55 8.61 -1.77
N ASP A 309 8.83 8.84 -3.05
CA ASP A 309 9.89 9.73 -3.56
C ASP A 309 9.40 11.15 -3.85
N THR A 310 8.28 11.27 -4.56
CA THR A 310 7.80 12.51 -5.18
C THR A 310 6.52 13.04 -4.52
N PHE A 311 5.89 12.27 -3.63
CA PHE A 311 4.59 12.58 -3.04
C PHE A 311 3.44 12.73 -4.06
N GLN A 312 3.65 12.32 -5.31
CA GLN A 312 2.60 12.31 -6.33
C GLN A 312 1.59 11.20 -6.03
N LEU A 313 0.31 11.51 -6.22
CA LEU A 313 -0.78 10.55 -6.09
C LEU A 313 -0.90 9.72 -7.37
N LYS A 314 -0.84 8.40 -7.25
CA LYS A 314 -1.13 7.43 -8.30
C LYS A 314 -2.43 6.71 -7.96
N ARG A 315 -3.42 6.83 -8.84
CA ARG A 315 -4.68 6.08 -8.74
C ARG A 315 -4.41 4.59 -8.89
N TYR A 316 -4.93 3.78 -7.99
CA TYR A 316 -4.90 2.32 -8.09
C TYR A 316 -6.24 1.78 -8.58
N ASP A 317 -6.19 0.68 -9.32
CA ASP A 317 -7.39 0.00 -9.77
C ASP A 317 -8.09 -0.70 -8.59
N LEU A 318 -9.39 -0.93 -8.75
CA LEU A 318 -10.17 -1.68 -7.78
C LEU A 318 -9.77 -3.15 -7.86
N ALA A 319 -9.50 -3.74 -6.71
CA ALA A 319 -9.17 -5.15 -6.54
C ALA A 319 -9.81 -5.66 -5.25
N VAL A 320 -9.80 -6.98 -5.09
CA VAL A 320 -10.18 -7.65 -3.85
C VAL A 320 -8.95 -7.87 -2.98
N ASP A 321 -9.09 -7.78 -1.66
CA ASP A 321 -7.98 -8.03 -0.74
C ASP A 321 -7.91 -9.54 -0.45
N GLY A 322 -6.79 -10.17 -0.80
CA GLY A 322 -6.49 -11.58 -0.55
C GLY A 322 -5.22 -11.75 0.29
N PHE A 323 -4.86 -13.01 0.55
CA PHE A 323 -3.58 -13.38 1.17
C PHE A 323 -3.08 -14.74 0.65
N ASN A 324 -1.79 -15.03 0.84
CA ASN A 324 -1.17 -16.34 0.55
C ASN A 324 -1.01 -17.20 1.83
N TRP A 325 -0.48 -18.41 1.74
CA TRP A 325 -0.32 -19.30 2.90
C TRP A 325 0.71 -18.84 3.94
N GLU A 326 1.60 -17.90 3.62
CA GLU A 326 2.45 -17.21 4.60
C GLU A 326 1.69 -16.10 5.35
N LEU A 327 0.43 -15.88 4.98
CA LEU A 327 -0.46 -14.81 5.43
C LEU A 327 -0.02 -13.41 4.98
N TRP A 328 0.71 -13.33 3.86
CA TRP A 328 1.02 -12.07 3.19
C TRP A 328 -0.17 -11.61 2.36
N CYS A 329 -0.55 -10.35 2.54
CA CYS A 329 -1.66 -9.77 1.79
C CYS A 329 -1.27 -9.38 0.38
N ARG A 330 -2.27 -9.41 -0.50
CA ARG A 330 -2.14 -9.13 -1.93
C ARG A 330 -3.46 -8.64 -2.50
N TYR A 331 -3.40 -8.15 -3.72
CA TYR A 331 -4.58 -7.76 -4.50
C TYR A 331 -4.95 -8.87 -5.47
N ASP A 332 -6.17 -9.39 -5.33
CA ASP A 332 -6.74 -10.42 -6.18
C ASP A 332 -7.73 -9.81 -7.20
N PRO A 333 -7.96 -10.47 -8.33
CA PRO A 333 -8.93 -10.03 -9.32
C PRO A 333 -10.36 -9.92 -8.76
N LEU A 334 -11.17 -9.06 -9.38
CA LEU A 334 -12.56 -8.88 -9.00
C LEU A 334 -13.38 -10.14 -9.28
N PRO A 335 -14.34 -10.50 -8.40
CA PRO A 335 -15.23 -11.63 -8.64
C PRO A 335 -16.08 -11.41 -9.89
N GLN A 336 -16.23 -12.44 -10.71
CA GLN A 336 -17.04 -12.36 -11.93
C GLN A 336 -18.47 -11.89 -11.64
N ALA A 337 -19.07 -12.38 -10.55
CA ALA A 337 -20.41 -11.97 -10.12
C ALA A 337 -20.53 -10.46 -9.84
N TRP A 338 -19.46 -9.77 -9.42
CA TRP A 338 -19.47 -8.32 -9.25
C TRP A 338 -19.32 -7.60 -10.60
N ILE A 339 -18.46 -8.11 -11.49
CA ILE A 339 -18.28 -7.58 -12.84
C ILE A 339 -19.62 -7.62 -13.61
N ASP A 340 -20.35 -8.72 -13.48
CA ASP A 340 -21.63 -8.94 -14.14
C ASP A 340 -22.75 -7.98 -13.65
N LEU A 341 -22.58 -7.30 -12.50
CA LEU A 341 -23.52 -6.26 -12.03
C LEU A 341 -23.47 -5.00 -12.90
N HIS A 342 -22.37 -4.77 -13.62
CA HIS A 342 -22.12 -3.55 -14.41
C HIS A 342 -22.23 -2.24 -13.60
N ASP A 343 -22.15 -2.31 -12.27
CA ASP A 343 -22.15 -1.16 -11.36
C ASP A 343 -20.80 -1.06 -10.63
N VAL A 344 -19.93 -0.19 -11.12
CA VAL A 344 -18.60 0.03 -10.51
C VAL A 344 -18.65 0.68 -9.13
N THR A 345 -19.82 1.17 -8.72
CA THR A 345 -20.01 1.86 -7.45
C THR A 345 -20.51 0.90 -6.36
N ALA A 346 -20.86 -0.33 -6.73
CA ALA A 346 -21.36 -1.35 -5.81
C ALA A 346 -20.23 -1.85 -4.88
N PRO A 347 -20.53 -2.11 -3.60
CA PRO A 347 -19.59 -2.79 -2.70
C PRO A 347 -19.09 -4.11 -3.28
N VAL A 348 -17.79 -4.41 -3.10
CA VAL A 348 -17.18 -5.67 -3.52
C VAL A 348 -16.97 -6.54 -2.29
N LYS A 349 -17.50 -7.77 -2.26
CA LYS A 349 -17.16 -8.73 -1.19
C LYS A 349 -15.68 -9.09 -1.29
N SER A 350 -15.00 -9.06 -0.15
CA SER A 350 -13.56 -9.33 -0.06
C SER A 350 -13.28 -10.45 0.95
N PRO A 351 -12.43 -11.45 0.63
CA PRO A 351 -12.07 -12.51 1.55
C PRO A 351 -11.21 -11.98 2.70
N SER A 352 -10.43 -10.93 2.45
CA SER A 352 -9.59 -10.28 3.45
C SER A 352 -9.78 -8.78 3.50
N ILE A 353 -9.05 -8.14 4.42
CA ILE A 353 -8.87 -6.70 4.53
C ILE A 353 -7.38 -6.40 4.58
N MET A 354 -6.94 -5.31 3.94
CA MET A 354 -5.52 -4.99 3.90
C MET A 354 -4.97 -4.45 5.23
N GLY A 355 -5.56 -3.40 5.80
CA GLY A 355 -5.03 -2.83 7.04
C GLY A 355 -5.79 -1.61 7.56
N ILE A 356 -6.22 -0.73 6.67
CA ILE A 356 -7.16 0.34 7.00
C ILE A 356 -8.58 -0.21 6.92
N LEU A 357 -9.38 0.08 7.95
CA LEU A 357 -10.73 -0.45 8.07
C LEU A 357 -11.66 0.54 8.75
N ALA A 358 -12.95 0.40 8.47
CA ALA A 358 -14.00 1.00 9.28
C ALA A 358 -15.06 -0.04 9.66
N ALA A 359 -15.60 0.09 10.86
CA ALA A 359 -16.59 -0.84 11.40
C ALA A 359 -17.49 -0.13 12.43
N ASP A 360 -18.69 -0.68 12.63
CA ASP A 360 -19.48 -0.35 13.82
C ASP A 360 -18.66 -0.63 15.08
N ARG A 361 -18.58 0.36 15.97
CA ARG A 361 -17.70 0.32 17.14
C ARG A 361 -18.09 -0.82 18.08
N LEU A 362 -19.39 -1.03 18.29
CA LEU A 362 -19.87 -2.05 19.22
C LEU A 362 -19.66 -3.44 18.63
N PHE A 363 -20.02 -3.64 17.36
CA PHE A 363 -19.81 -4.89 16.65
C PHE A 363 -18.33 -5.31 16.69
N LEU A 364 -17.40 -4.39 16.41
CA LEU A 364 -15.96 -4.69 16.49
C LEU A 364 -15.55 -5.22 17.87
N GLY A 365 -16.14 -4.69 18.94
CA GLY A 365 -15.93 -5.18 20.31
C GLY A 365 -16.60 -6.53 20.60
N GLU A 366 -17.83 -6.74 20.10
CA GLU A 366 -18.58 -7.98 20.26
C GLU A 366 -17.83 -9.17 19.65
N ILE A 367 -17.17 -8.96 18.51
CA ILE A 367 -16.32 -9.97 17.87
C ILE A 367 -14.90 -10.00 18.45
N GLY A 368 -14.61 -9.30 19.55
CA GLY A 368 -13.33 -9.37 20.26
C GLY A 368 -12.18 -8.55 19.65
N SER A 369 -12.49 -7.40 19.06
CA SER A 369 -11.53 -6.38 18.56
C SER A 369 -10.38 -6.97 17.73
N LEU A 370 -9.12 -6.55 17.87
CA LEU A 370 -7.96 -7.21 17.28
C LEU A 370 -7.24 -8.08 18.31
N ASP A 371 -6.45 -9.07 17.88
CA ASP A 371 -5.68 -9.91 18.79
C ASP A 371 -4.52 -9.12 19.43
N GLY A 372 -4.75 -8.66 20.67
CA GLY A 372 -3.76 -7.92 21.45
C GLY A 372 -2.49 -8.72 21.78
N GLY A 373 -2.49 -10.04 21.59
CA GLY A 373 -1.30 -10.88 21.74
C GLY A 373 -0.38 -10.89 20.52
N MET A 374 -0.75 -10.22 19.42
CA MET A 374 0.12 -10.07 18.25
C MET A 374 1.18 -9.00 18.47
N LEU A 375 2.42 -9.35 18.12
CA LEU A 375 3.57 -8.49 18.35
C LEU A 375 3.91 -7.68 17.10
N VAL A 376 4.34 -6.43 17.32
CA VAL A 376 4.93 -5.55 16.30
C VAL A 376 4.00 -5.25 15.12
N TYR A 377 3.92 -6.13 14.12
CA TYR A 377 3.24 -5.94 12.84
C TYR A 377 3.02 -7.29 12.13
N GLY A 378 1.89 -7.44 11.45
CA GLY A 378 1.63 -8.49 10.47
C GLY A 378 0.74 -9.62 11.00
N GLY A 379 -0.15 -10.10 10.13
CA GLY A 379 -1.11 -11.16 10.41
C GLY A 379 -2.41 -10.68 11.04
N GLU A 380 -2.47 -9.48 11.63
CA GLU A 380 -3.64 -9.01 12.37
C GLU A 380 -4.86 -8.72 11.47
N ASN A 381 -4.56 -8.31 10.25
CA ASN A 381 -5.53 -8.08 9.18
C ASN A 381 -6.13 -9.41 8.67
N VAL A 382 -5.30 -10.43 8.47
CA VAL A 382 -5.76 -11.77 8.09
C VAL A 382 -6.54 -12.42 9.24
N GLU A 383 -6.08 -12.31 10.49
CA GLU A 383 -6.80 -12.79 11.67
C GLU A 383 -8.21 -12.21 11.77
N LEU A 384 -8.31 -10.89 11.67
CA LEU A 384 -9.60 -10.20 11.68
C LEU A 384 -10.46 -10.67 10.51
N SER A 385 -9.87 -10.87 9.34
CA SER A 385 -10.59 -11.34 8.15
C SER A 385 -11.24 -12.69 8.34
N LEU A 386 -10.45 -13.66 8.81
CA LEU A 386 -10.90 -15.01 9.09
C LEU A 386 -12.01 -15.01 10.12
N ARG A 387 -11.82 -14.25 11.20
CA ARG A 387 -12.80 -14.14 12.28
C ARG A 387 -14.10 -13.52 11.80
N VAL A 388 -14.08 -12.38 11.11
CA VAL A 388 -15.29 -11.70 10.63
C VAL A 388 -16.13 -12.65 9.79
N TRP A 389 -15.53 -13.32 8.80
CA TRP A 389 -16.25 -14.23 7.93
C TRP A 389 -16.74 -15.49 8.65
N GLN A 390 -15.89 -16.13 9.45
CA GLN A 390 -16.27 -17.35 10.15
C GLN A 390 -17.33 -17.08 11.22
N CYS A 391 -17.34 -15.90 11.85
CA CYS A 391 -18.25 -15.57 12.95
C CYS A 391 -19.48 -14.75 12.51
N GLY A 392 -19.83 -14.76 11.22
CA GLY A 392 -21.12 -14.25 10.72
C GLY A 392 -21.16 -12.79 10.25
N GLY A 393 -20.03 -12.09 10.26
CA GLY A 393 -19.88 -10.78 9.62
C GLY A 393 -19.49 -10.89 8.14
N LYS A 394 -19.19 -9.75 7.52
CA LYS A 394 -18.77 -9.65 6.12
C LYS A 394 -17.66 -8.60 5.98
N ILE A 395 -16.81 -8.78 4.97
CA ILE A 395 -15.85 -7.76 4.56
C ILE A 395 -16.19 -7.27 3.16
N GLU A 396 -16.21 -5.96 3.00
CA GLU A 396 -16.49 -5.32 1.73
C GLU A 396 -15.52 -4.17 1.42
N ILE A 397 -15.13 -4.05 0.15
CA ILE A 397 -14.39 -2.90 -0.36
C ILE A 397 -15.37 -1.93 -1.00
N LEU A 398 -15.26 -0.64 -0.68
CA LEU A 398 -16.15 0.40 -1.19
C LEU A 398 -15.46 1.24 -2.27
N PRO A 399 -15.78 1.06 -3.57
CA PRO A 399 -15.07 1.76 -4.67
C PRO A 399 -15.14 3.29 -4.59
N CYS A 400 -16.23 3.82 -4.02
CA CYS A 400 -16.46 5.25 -3.88
C CYS A 400 -15.78 5.86 -2.65
N SER A 401 -15.27 5.06 -1.71
CA SER A 401 -14.43 5.53 -0.63
C SER A 401 -12.96 5.29 -0.98
N ARG A 402 -12.17 6.37 -1.09
CA ARG A 402 -10.76 6.27 -1.48
C ARG A 402 -9.88 7.00 -0.48
N ILE A 403 -8.79 6.35 -0.09
CA ILE A 403 -7.77 6.91 0.80
C ILE A 403 -6.42 6.74 0.13
N ALA A 404 -5.68 7.83 0.04
CA ALA A 404 -4.32 7.80 -0.46
C ALA A 404 -3.37 7.41 0.69
N HIS A 405 -2.60 6.34 0.51
CA HIS A 405 -1.64 5.83 1.48
C HIS A 405 -0.21 6.11 1.00
N LEU A 406 0.65 6.60 1.90
CA LEU A 406 2.06 6.84 1.60
C LEU A 406 2.85 5.54 1.61
N GLU A 407 3.26 5.11 0.42
CA GLU A 407 4.12 3.95 0.25
C GLU A 407 5.46 4.18 0.95
N ARG A 408 5.99 3.11 1.55
CA ARG A 408 7.35 3.07 2.08
C ARG A 408 8.21 2.22 1.16
N HIS A 409 9.41 2.72 0.87
CA HIS A 409 10.42 1.90 0.21
C HIS A 409 10.97 0.82 1.15
N HIS A 410 11.11 1.12 2.44
CA HIS A 410 11.48 0.15 3.48
C HIS A 410 10.78 0.46 4.80
N LYS A 411 10.54 -0.58 5.61
CA LYS A 411 9.82 -0.48 6.89
C LYS A 411 10.83 -0.26 8.03
N PRO A 412 10.80 0.89 8.75
CA PRO A 412 11.79 1.20 9.79
C PRO A 412 11.47 0.58 11.17
N TYR A 413 10.47 -0.31 11.28
CA TYR A 413 9.91 -0.75 12.55
C TYR A 413 10.76 -1.77 13.32
N ALA A 414 11.62 -2.51 12.62
CA ALA A 414 12.58 -3.49 13.14
C ALA A 414 13.61 -3.82 12.04
N LEU A 415 14.80 -4.28 12.44
CA LEU A 415 15.82 -4.76 11.48
C LEU A 415 15.41 -6.09 10.84
N ASP A 416 14.80 -6.99 11.61
CA ASP A 416 14.23 -8.25 11.14
C ASP A 416 12.82 -8.41 11.72
N LEU A 417 11.84 -8.52 10.82
CA LEU A 417 10.43 -8.74 11.19
C LEU A 417 10.09 -10.24 11.26
N SER A 418 10.94 -11.12 10.74
CA SER A 418 10.64 -12.54 10.55
C SER A 418 10.20 -13.24 11.85
N PRO A 419 10.83 -13.01 13.02
CA PRO A 419 10.39 -13.64 14.27
C PRO A 419 8.96 -13.25 14.65
N ALA A 420 8.62 -11.96 14.57
CA ALA A 420 7.30 -11.46 14.90
C ALA A 420 6.24 -11.95 13.91
N LEU A 421 6.58 -11.95 12.61
CA LEU A 421 5.69 -12.41 11.54
C LEU A 421 5.36 -13.89 11.66
N LYS A 422 6.38 -14.75 11.81
CA LYS A 422 6.19 -16.19 12.04
C LYS A 422 5.34 -16.43 13.28
N ARG A 423 5.67 -15.76 14.39
CA ARG A 423 4.94 -15.86 15.64
C ARG A 423 3.46 -15.50 15.47
N ASN A 424 3.16 -14.36 14.86
CA ASN A 424 1.78 -13.91 14.64
C ASN A 424 1.05 -14.85 13.67
N ALA A 425 1.72 -15.32 12.61
CA ALA A 425 1.13 -16.27 11.67
C ALA A 425 0.74 -17.59 12.34
N LEU A 426 1.57 -18.11 13.25
CA LEU A 426 1.22 -19.29 14.04
C LEU A 426 0.02 -19.05 14.97
N ARG A 427 -0.11 -17.86 15.58
CA ARG A 427 -1.33 -17.52 16.35
C ARG A 427 -2.58 -17.58 15.49
N VAL A 428 -2.52 -17.05 14.26
CA VAL A 428 -3.66 -17.11 13.33
C VAL A 428 -3.98 -18.57 12.98
N ALA A 429 -2.95 -19.33 12.61
CA ALA A 429 -3.09 -20.71 12.18
C ALA A 429 -3.72 -21.59 13.28
N GLU A 430 -3.22 -21.49 14.51
CA GLU A 430 -3.68 -22.29 15.64
C GLU A 430 -5.10 -21.95 16.10
N VAL A 431 -5.57 -20.72 15.89
CA VAL A 431 -6.92 -20.31 16.31
C VAL A 431 -7.96 -20.48 15.20
N TRP A 432 -7.62 -20.17 13.95
CA TRP A 432 -8.59 -19.91 12.89
C TRP A 432 -8.50 -20.83 11.67
N MET A 433 -7.48 -21.69 11.57
CA MET A 433 -7.21 -22.47 10.34
C MET A 433 -7.39 -23.99 10.49
N ASP A 434 -7.85 -24.47 11.65
CA ASP A 434 -8.21 -25.87 11.88
C ASP A 434 -7.11 -26.86 11.42
N GLU A 435 -7.46 -27.94 10.71
CA GLU A 435 -6.51 -28.90 10.14
C GLU A 435 -5.63 -28.31 9.02
N TYR A 436 -5.97 -27.14 8.48
CA TYR A 436 -5.21 -26.47 7.42
C TYR A 436 -4.06 -25.62 7.94
N LYS A 437 -3.91 -25.51 9.27
CA LYS A 437 -2.79 -24.79 9.89
C LYS A 437 -1.43 -25.26 9.38
N ASP A 438 -1.29 -26.55 9.06
CA ASP A 438 -0.08 -27.16 8.52
C ASP A 438 0.44 -26.40 7.29
N MET A 439 -0.46 -25.85 6.46
CA MET A 439 -0.07 -25.05 5.29
C MET A 439 0.75 -23.81 5.66
N VAL A 440 0.43 -23.16 6.79
CA VAL A 440 1.19 -22.00 7.29
C VAL A 440 2.57 -22.42 7.76
N TYR A 441 2.67 -23.57 8.44
CA TYR A 441 3.95 -24.12 8.87
C TYR A 441 4.82 -24.50 7.67
N LEU A 442 4.24 -25.15 6.65
CA LEU A 442 4.92 -25.51 5.40
C LEU A 442 5.39 -24.27 4.64
N ALA A 443 4.56 -23.23 4.55
CA ALA A 443 4.89 -21.99 3.85
C ALA A 443 6.05 -21.24 4.51
N TRP A 444 6.09 -21.19 5.84
CA TRP A 444 7.18 -20.57 6.60
C TRP A 444 8.40 -21.48 6.83
N ASN A 445 8.36 -22.72 6.31
CA ASN A 445 9.33 -23.78 6.55
C ASN A 445 9.63 -23.98 8.05
N ILE A 446 8.57 -24.17 8.83
CA ILE A 446 8.60 -24.40 10.28
C ILE A 446 8.30 -25.89 10.54
N PRO A 447 9.04 -26.58 11.44
CA PRO A 447 8.69 -27.93 11.88
C PRO A 447 7.24 -28.03 12.40
N LEU A 448 6.45 -28.96 11.84
CA LEU A 448 5.06 -29.22 12.27
C LEU A 448 4.99 -29.68 13.74
N GLN A 449 6.02 -30.39 14.19
CA GLN A 449 6.19 -30.80 15.58
C GLN A 449 7.37 -30.06 16.18
N ASN A 450 7.21 -29.54 17.40
CA ASN A 450 8.25 -28.81 18.11
C ASN A 450 8.81 -27.64 17.27
N SER A 451 7.94 -26.73 16.84
CA SER A 451 8.28 -25.57 16.00
C SER A 451 9.42 -24.71 16.55
N GLY A 452 9.66 -24.76 17.87
CA GLY A 452 10.60 -23.89 18.56
C GLY A 452 10.15 -22.44 18.66
N ILE A 453 8.92 -22.14 18.22
CA ILE A 453 8.36 -20.78 18.22
C ILE A 453 7.25 -20.70 19.25
N ASP A 454 7.49 -19.89 20.29
CA ASP A 454 6.46 -19.55 21.27
C ASP A 454 5.54 -18.47 20.71
N PHE A 455 4.36 -18.88 20.25
CA PHE A 455 3.29 -17.99 19.80
C PHE A 455 2.37 -17.52 20.96
N GLY A 456 2.70 -17.86 22.21
CA GLY A 456 2.03 -17.43 23.43
C GLY A 456 0.61 -17.96 23.58
N ASP A 457 -0.04 -17.56 24.67
CA ASP A 457 -1.40 -18.01 24.97
C ASP A 457 -2.41 -17.48 23.95
N VAL A 458 -3.24 -18.39 23.44
CA VAL A 458 -4.34 -18.14 22.50
C VAL A 458 -5.69 -18.59 23.06
N SER A 459 -5.74 -19.08 24.30
CA SER A 459 -6.93 -19.66 24.93
C SER A 459 -8.13 -18.70 24.92
N SER A 460 -7.89 -17.40 25.15
CA SER A 460 -8.95 -16.38 25.09
C SER A 460 -9.54 -16.22 23.67
N ARG A 461 -8.72 -16.37 22.62
CA ARG A 461 -9.17 -16.30 21.22
C ARG A 461 -9.93 -17.56 20.82
N MET A 462 -9.48 -18.73 21.28
CA MET A 462 -10.19 -20.00 21.08
C MET A 462 -11.56 -19.99 21.78
N ALA A 463 -11.63 -19.55 23.04
CA ALA A 463 -12.88 -19.43 23.78
C ALA A 463 -13.85 -18.44 23.13
N LEU A 464 -13.34 -17.34 22.56
CA LEU A 464 -14.14 -16.41 21.78
C LEU A 464 -14.72 -17.07 20.52
N ARG A 465 -13.91 -17.81 19.76
CA ARG A 465 -14.34 -18.54 18.57
C ARG A 465 -15.46 -19.54 18.89
N GLU A 466 -15.33 -20.27 19.99
CA GLU A 466 -16.36 -21.19 20.47
C GLU A 466 -17.64 -20.45 20.89
N LYS A 467 -17.51 -19.39 21.70
CA LYS A 467 -18.63 -18.57 22.17
C LYS A 467 -19.46 -17.99 21.01
N LEU A 468 -18.80 -17.52 19.96
CA LEU A 468 -19.45 -16.94 18.78
C LEU A 468 -19.98 -18.01 17.80
N LYS A 469 -19.74 -19.29 18.06
CA LYS A 469 -20.14 -20.42 17.20
C LYS A 469 -19.66 -20.23 15.75
N CYS A 470 -18.41 -19.81 15.61
CA CYS A 470 -17.84 -19.52 14.30
C CYS A 470 -17.75 -20.80 13.45
N LYS A 471 -17.87 -20.61 12.14
CA LYS A 471 -17.73 -21.66 11.13
C LYS A 471 -16.27 -22.15 11.06
N THR A 472 -16.05 -23.26 10.36
CA THR A 472 -14.71 -23.83 10.14
C THR A 472 -13.96 -23.08 9.05
N PHE A 473 -12.65 -23.29 9.01
CA PHE A 473 -11.79 -22.79 7.93
C PHE A 473 -12.09 -23.48 6.60
N ASP A 474 -12.48 -24.75 6.61
CA ASP A 474 -12.99 -25.45 5.41
C ASP A 474 -14.19 -24.70 4.78
N TRP A 475 -15.13 -24.24 5.62
CA TRP A 475 -16.23 -23.42 5.15
C TRP A 475 -15.74 -22.10 4.55
N TYR A 476 -14.75 -21.46 5.17
CA TYR A 476 -14.16 -20.22 4.66
C TYR A 476 -13.52 -20.42 3.28
N LEU A 477 -12.70 -21.46 3.09
CA LEU A 477 -12.11 -21.78 1.79
C LEU A 477 -13.17 -22.02 0.72
N LYS A 478 -14.23 -22.76 1.03
CA LYS A 478 -15.28 -23.10 0.05
C LYS A 478 -16.20 -21.94 -0.31
N ASN A 479 -16.48 -21.05 0.64
CA ASN A 479 -17.56 -20.05 0.50
C ASN A 479 -17.05 -18.61 0.36
N VAL A 480 -15.84 -18.33 0.82
CA VAL A 480 -15.28 -16.98 0.89
C VAL A 480 -14.03 -16.85 0.03
N TYR A 481 -13.07 -17.76 0.19
CA TYR A 481 -11.77 -17.63 -0.48
C TYR A 481 -11.29 -18.93 -1.16
N PRO A 482 -11.98 -19.38 -2.24
CA PRO A 482 -11.65 -20.61 -2.94
C PRO A 482 -10.36 -20.52 -3.78
N VAL A 483 -9.71 -19.36 -3.80
CA VAL A 483 -8.42 -19.17 -4.48
C VAL A 483 -7.31 -19.92 -3.75
N LEU A 484 -7.33 -19.94 -2.41
CA LEU A 484 -6.40 -20.73 -1.61
C LEU A 484 -6.74 -22.21 -1.74
N LYS A 485 -5.76 -23.00 -2.19
CA LYS A 485 -5.91 -24.43 -2.42
C LYS A 485 -4.91 -25.21 -1.57
N PRO A 486 -5.34 -25.87 -0.49
CA PRO A 486 -4.42 -26.62 0.36
C PRO A 486 -3.78 -27.78 -0.40
N ILE A 487 -2.52 -28.07 -0.10
CA ILE A 487 -1.82 -29.26 -0.58
C ILE A 487 -1.88 -30.32 0.51
N HIS A 488 -2.39 -31.49 0.15
CA HIS A 488 -2.49 -32.62 1.06
C HIS A 488 -1.39 -33.65 0.79
N GLY A 489 -1.10 -34.47 1.80
CA GLY A 489 -0.18 -35.60 1.64
C GLY A 489 1.29 -35.21 1.53
N VAL A 490 1.68 -34.00 1.94
CA VAL A 490 3.10 -33.64 2.11
C VAL A 490 3.70 -34.50 3.21
N VAL A 491 4.79 -35.21 2.89
CA VAL A 491 5.48 -36.12 3.82
C VAL A 491 6.92 -35.71 4.10
N GLY A 492 7.53 -34.92 3.21
CA GLY A 492 8.83 -34.28 3.43
C GLY A 492 8.83 -32.85 2.91
N TYR A 493 9.48 -31.92 3.62
CA TYR A 493 9.56 -30.53 3.19
C TYR A 493 10.79 -29.78 3.71
N GLY A 494 11.03 -28.59 3.18
CA GLY A 494 12.12 -27.69 3.55
C GLY A 494 13.29 -27.78 2.58
N THR A 495 14.52 -27.52 3.03
CA THR A 495 15.69 -27.62 2.15
C THR A 495 16.00 -29.08 1.79
N MET A 496 16.40 -29.31 0.55
CA MET A 496 16.82 -30.63 0.06
C MET A 496 18.27 -30.58 -0.38
N ARG A 497 19.13 -31.40 0.25
CA ARG A 497 20.58 -31.43 0.04
C ARG A 497 21.05 -32.79 -0.42
N ASN A 498 22.12 -32.81 -1.21
CA ASN A 498 22.77 -34.05 -1.63
C ASN A 498 23.96 -34.33 -0.69
N LEU A 499 24.10 -35.56 -0.20
CA LEU A 499 25.12 -35.89 0.80
C LEU A 499 26.55 -35.99 0.25
N LEU A 500 26.78 -35.77 -1.05
CA LEU A 500 28.13 -35.54 -1.59
C LEU A 500 28.73 -34.19 -1.16
N ASP A 501 27.88 -33.18 -0.95
CA ASP A 501 28.26 -31.88 -0.39
C ASP A 501 27.06 -31.28 0.35
N GLU A 502 27.08 -31.39 1.68
CA GLU A 502 25.99 -30.94 2.54
C GLU A 502 25.73 -29.42 2.50
N ASN A 503 26.63 -28.64 1.91
CA ASN A 503 26.48 -27.20 1.78
C ASN A 503 25.67 -26.78 0.55
N VAL A 504 25.28 -27.73 -0.30
CA VAL A 504 24.65 -27.46 -1.59
C VAL A 504 23.24 -28.03 -1.63
N CYS A 505 22.27 -27.15 -1.89
CA CYS A 505 20.85 -27.46 -1.87
C CYS A 505 20.23 -27.31 -3.26
N LEU A 506 19.19 -28.11 -3.53
CA LEU A 506 18.32 -27.95 -4.68
C LEU A 506 17.60 -26.59 -4.58
N ASP A 507 17.63 -25.83 -5.67
CA ASP A 507 17.00 -24.52 -5.77
C ASP A 507 16.21 -24.42 -7.08
N GLN A 508 15.07 -23.74 -7.05
CA GLN A 508 14.24 -23.50 -8.24
C GLN A 508 14.97 -22.75 -9.36
N GLY A 509 16.00 -21.99 -9.03
CA GLY A 509 16.76 -21.15 -9.94
C GLY A 509 16.07 -19.84 -10.32
N PRO A 510 16.64 -19.09 -11.28
CA PRO A 510 16.06 -17.82 -11.72
C PRO A 510 14.71 -18.01 -12.43
N VAL A 511 13.82 -17.04 -12.24
CA VAL A 511 12.52 -16.95 -12.93
C VAL A 511 12.52 -15.66 -13.77
N PRO A 512 12.22 -15.70 -15.09
CA PRO A 512 11.78 -16.87 -15.87
C PRO A 512 12.92 -17.87 -16.15
N GLY A 513 12.62 -19.16 -16.01
CA GLY A 513 13.56 -20.27 -16.22
C GLY A 513 12.92 -21.59 -15.81
N HIS A 514 13.28 -22.69 -16.49
CA HIS A 514 12.69 -24.04 -16.31
C HIS A 514 13.70 -25.10 -15.85
N THR A 515 14.89 -24.71 -15.43
CA THR A 515 15.93 -25.66 -15.01
C THR A 515 16.27 -25.37 -13.56
N PRO A 516 16.06 -26.34 -12.64
CA PRO A 516 16.49 -26.18 -11.26
C PRO A 516 18.02 -26.12 -11.22
N ILE A 517 18.56 -25.51 -10.18
CA ILE A 517 20.00 -25.38 -9.97
C ILE A 517 20.39 -25.99 -8.62
N LEU A 518 21.70 -26.15 -8.42
CA LEU A 518 22.28 -26.35 -7.11
C LEU A 518 22.89 -25.03 -6.65
N HIS A 519 22.63 -24.64 -5.41
CA HIS A 519 23.11 -23.40 -4.83
C HIS A 519 23.51 -23.60 -3.37
N PRO A 520 24.45 -22.81 -2.80
CA PRO A 520 24.70 -22.80 -1.37
C PRO A 520 23.39 -22.76 -0.56
N CYS A 521 23.26 -23.67 0.41
CA CYS A 521 22.09 -23.79 1.26
C CYS A 521 21.87 -22.51 2.07
N HIS A 522 20.77 -21.80 1.79
CA HIS A 522 20.37 -20.57 2.48
C HIS A 522 18.96 -20.65 3.09
N GLY A 523 18.14 -21.64 2.70
CA GLY A 523 16.85 -21.89 3.34
C GLY A 523 15.72 -20.89 3.03
N PHE A 524 15.97 -19.88 2.20
CA PHE A 524 14.91 -19.06 1.58
C PHE A 524 13.99 -19.87 0.66
N SER A 525 12.84 -19.29 0.33
CA SER A 525 11.73 -19.95 -0.37
C SER A 525 12.11 -20.59 -1.72
N SER A 526 13.12 -20.09 -2.42
CA SER A 526 13.61 -20.72 -3.66
C SER A 526 14.18 -22.14 -3.47
N GLN A 527 14.61 -22.48 -2.24
CA GLN A 527 15.14 -23.79 -1.86
C GLN A 527 14.13 -24.66 -1.11
N HIS A 528 12.88 -24.22 -0.99
CA HIS A 528 11.86 -25.05 -0.35
C HIS A 528 11.45 -26.15 -1.32
N VAL A 529 11.49 -27.39 -0.83
CA VAL A 529 11.02 -28.56 -1.53
C VAL A 529 9.84 -29.13 -0.76
N TYR A 530 8.83 -29.64 -1.47
CA TYR A 530 7.70 -30.35 -0.87
C TYR A 530 7.52 -31.67 -1.59
N TYR A 531 7.74 -32.78 -0.88
CA TYR A 531 7.53 -34.12 -1.37
C TYR A 531 6.20 -34.68 -0.90
N LEU A 532 5.36 -35.09 -1.86
CA LEU A 532 4.05 -35.68 -1.58
C LEU A 532 4.12 -37.20 -1.57
N LEU A 533 3.22 -37.82 -0.82
CA LEU A 533 3.05 -39.28 -0.75
C LEU A 533 2.78 -39.91 -2.14
N THR A 534 2.13 -39.16 -3.02
CA THR A 534 1.87 -39.52 -4.41
C THR A 534 3.13 -39.56 -5.27
N GLY A 535 4.23 -38.93 -4.84
CA GLY A 535 5.53 -38.95 -5.50
C GLY A 535 5.91 -37.66 -6.21
N GLU A 536 5.07 -36.62 -6.23
CA GLU A 536 5.48 -35.32 -6.77
C GLU A 536 6.48 -34.61 -5.85
N LEU A 537 7.47 -33.96 -6.48
CA LEU A 537 8.43 -33.06 -5.83
C LEU A 537 8.19 -31.64 -6.31
N TYR A 538 7.61 -30.79 -5.47
CA TYR A 538 7.51 -29.35 -5.73
C TYR A 538 8.79 -28.65 -5.30
N VAL A 539 9.26 -27.68 -6.07
CA VAL A 539 10.50 -26.92 -5.76
C VAL A 539 10.23 -25.42 -5.94
N GLY A 540 10.53 -24.65 -4.90
CA GLY A 540 10.30 -23.20 -4.83
C GLY A 540 9.28 -22.81 -3.76
N GLN A 541 8.81 -21.56 -3.85
CA GLN A 541 7.79 -21.05 -2.93
C GLN A 541 6.49 -21.85 -3.05
N LEU A 542 5.88 -22.18 -1.89
CA LEU A 542 4.54 -22.76 -1.84
C LEU A 542 3.49 -21.73 -2.27
N VAL A 543 2.97 -21.89 -3.48
CA VAL A 543 1.89 -21.05 -4.02
C VAL A 543 0.55 -21.62 -3.56
N ALA A 544 0.27 -22.88 -3.93
CA ALA A 544 -0.91 -23.62 -3.48
C ALA A 544 -2.23 -22.84 -3.70
N GLU A 545 -2.49 -22.49 -4.96
CA GLU A 545 -3.64 -21.69 -5.41
C GLU A 545 -4.35 -22.32 -6.63
N THR A 546 -5.58 -21.92 -6.90
CA THR A 546 -6.37 -22.52 -8.00
C THR A 546 -5.95 -22.06 -9.39
N ASN A 547 -5.52 -20.81 -9.55
CA ASN A 547 -5.17 -20.22 -10.86
C ASN A 547 -3.66 -20.16 -11.13
N THR A 548 -2.85 -20.49 -10.13
CA THR A 548 -1.40 -20.50 -10.22
C THR A 548 -0.92 -21.87 -9.76
N GLU A 549 -0.19 -22.55 -10.62
CA GLU A 549 0.28 -23.91 -10.34
C GLU A 549 1.69 -23.88 -9.76
N ASP A 550 1.85 -24.61 -8.66
CA ASP A 550 3.15 -24.99 -8.15
C ASP A 550 3.92 -25.81 -9.20
N ARG A 551 5.24 -25.71 -9.16
CA ARG A 551 6.13 -26.30 -10.15
C ARG A 551 6.71 -27.61 -9.63
N CYS A 552 6.55 -28.70 -10.37
CA CYS A 552 7.18 -29.97 -10.03
C CYS A 552 8.53 -30.13 -10.73
N LEU A 553 9.41 -30.87 -10.05
CA LEU A 553 10.58 -31.48 -10.65
C LEU A 553 10.16 -32.58 -11.61
N THR A 554 10.72 -32.53 -12.81
CA THR A 554 10.34 -33.40 -13.92
C THR A 554 11.56 -34.01 -14.59
N ASP A 555 11.39 -35.25 -15.03
CA ASP A 555 12.31 -35.93 -15.94
C ASP A 555 11.72 -35.87 -17.37
N PRO A 556 12.41 -35.22 -18.34
CA PRO A 556 11.95 -35.15 -19.73
C PRO A 556 11.92 -36.47 -20.51
N GLY A 557 12.54 -37.53 -20.00
CA GLY A 557 12.74 -38.82 -20.65
C GLY A 557 14.07 -38.92 -21.41
N ASP A 558 14.58 -37.79 -21.90
CA ASP A 558 15.85 -37.67 -22.62
C ASP A 558 16.73 -36.54 -22.03
N GLY A 559 17.96 -36.43 -22.52
CA GLY A 559 18.94 -35.44 -22.06
C GLY A 559 19.45 -35.67 -20.63
N GLU A 560 20.37 -34.81 -20.15
CA GLU A 560 20.99 -34.94 -18.82
C GLU A 560 20.32 -34.05 -17.76
N LYS A 561 19.48 -33.08 -18.15
CA LYS A 561 18.99 -32.04 -17.21
C LYS A 561 17.53 -32.27 -16.78
N PRO A 562 17.21 -32.18 -15.48
CA PRO A 562 15.82 -32.10 -15.05
C PRO A 562 15.19 -30.75 -15.40
N THR A 563 13.87 -30.70 -15.38
CA THR A 563 13.11 -29.46 -15.61
C THR A 563 12.12 -29.17 -14.49
N LEU A 564 11.77 -27.89 -14.31
CA LEU A 564 10.70 -27.41 -13.45
C LEU A 564 9.58 -26.83 -14.29
N GLU A 565 8.40 -27.42 -14.18
CA GLU A 565 7.22 -27.01 -14.94
C GLU A 565 5.99 -27.02 -14.03
N PRO A 566 4.98 -26.17 -14.29
CA PRO A 566 3.68 -26.29 -13.65
C PRO A 566 3.17 -27.73 -13.77
N CYS A 567 2.76 -28.34 -12.65
CA CYS A 567 2.52 -29.79 -12.60
C CYS A 567 1.49 -30.26 -13.63
N SER A 568 0.42 -29.50 -13.88
CA SER A 568 -0.58 -29.91 -14.86
C SER A 568 -0.03 -29.82 -16.29
N LYS A 569 0.82 -28.83 -16.56
CA LYS A 569 1.48 -28.68 -17.86
C LYS A 569 2.51 -29.78 -18.07
N ALA A 570 3.28 -30.13 -17.05
CA ALA A 570 4.21 -31.24 -17.08
C ALA A 570 3.50 -32.56 -17.43
N ALA A 571 2.40 -32.86 -16.73
CA ALA A 571 1.58 -34.03 -17.00
C ALA A 571 1.01 -34.03 -18.44
N LYS A 572 0.49 -32.89 -18.92
CA LYS A 572 0.00 -32.74 -20.31
C LYS A 572 1.09 -32.91 -21.36
N LYS A 573 2.32 -32.49 -21.05
CA LYS A 573 3.50 -32.68 -21.91
C LYS A 573 4.05 -34.11 -21.87
N GLY A 574 3.51 -34.99 -21.03
CA GLY A 574 4.02 -36.35 -20.84
C GLY A 574 5.37 -36.41 -20.12
N LEU A 575 5.75 -35.36 -19.37
CA LEU A 575 6.96 -35.38 -18.55
C LEU A 575 6.75 -36.30 -17.35
N HIS A 576 7.82 -36.94 -16.89
CA HIS A 576 7.76 -37.88 -15.78
C HIS A 576 7.91 -37.15 -14.44
N ILE A 577 6.81 -37.02 -13.71
CA ILE A 577 6.71 -36.18 -12.51
C ILE A 577 6.73 -36.95 -11.18
N TYR A 578 6.68 -38.28 -11.24
CA TYR A 578 6.58 -39.13 -10.05
C TYR A 578 7.94 -39.72 -9.66
N TRP A 579 8.30 -39.52 -8.40
CA TRP A 579 9.58 -39.89 -7.82
C TRP A 579 9.38 -40.78 -6.60
N ASP A 580 10.20 -41.83 -6.50
CA ASP A 580 10.39 -42.60 -5.28
C ASP A 580 11.54 -41.97 -4.48
N PHE A 581 11.23 -41.49 -3.28
CA PHE A 581 12.20 -40.85 -2.40
C PHE A 581 11.94 -41.21 -0.94
N LYS A 582 13.03 -41.39 -0.19
CA LYS A 582 13.07 -41.39 1.28
C LYS A 582 14.35 -40.67 1.71
N PRO A 583 14.36 -39.98 2.87
CA PRO A 583 15.57 -39.35 3.39
C PRO A 583 16.75 -40.32 3.46
N GLY A 584 17.94 -39.87 3.06
CA GLY A 584 19.16 -40.69 3.02
C GLY A 584 19.17 -41.76 1.92
N LYS A 585 18.30 -41.66 0.91
CA LYS A 585 18.24 -42.57 -0.24
C LYS A 585 18.31 -41.82 -1.56
N ALA A 586 18.47 -42.56 -2.66
CA ALA A 586 18.38 -42.01 -4.00
C ALA A 586 16.97 -41.50 -4.31
N VAL A 587 16.87 -40.51 -5.18
CA VAL A 587 15.61 -39.97 -5.71
C VAL A 587 15.43 -40.55 -7.11
N ILE A 588 14.50 -41.49 -7.27
CA ILE A 588 14.37 -42.31 -8.47
C ILE A 588 13.07 -41.96 -9.19
N ASN A 589 13.14 -41.63 -10.49
CA ASN A 589 11.93 -41.45 -11.28
C ASN A 589 11.24 -42.81 -11.52
N ARG A 590 9.91 -42.88 -11.30
CA ARG A 590 9.17 -44.14 -11.39
C ARG A 590 9.15 -44.74 -12.80
N ASP A 591 9.06 -43.89 -13.82
CA ASP A 591 8.87 -44.30 -15.20
C ASP A 591 10.20 -44.55 -15.91
N THR A 592 11.11 -43.57 -15.85
CA THR A 592 12.40 -43.63 -16.57
C THR A 592 13.45 -44.45 -15.84
N ARG A 593 13.23 -44.73 -14.54
CA ARG A 593 14.18 -45.38 -13.63
C ARG A 593 15.51 -44.66 -13.47
N ARG A 594 15.59 -43.40 -13.93
CA ARG A 594 16.75 -42.52 -13.73
C ARG A 594 16.76 -41.91 -12.34
N CYS A 595 17.94 -41.61 -11.83
CA CYS A 595 18.13 -40.92 -10.56
C CYS A 595 18.38 -39.43 -10.78
N LEU A 596 17.82 -38.60 -9.89
CA LEU A 596 18.27 -37.24 -9.70
C LEU A 596 19.60 -37.27 -8.94
N GLU A 597 20.65 -36.75 -9.57
CA GLU A 597 22.01 -36.71 -9.02
C GLU A 597 22.63 -35.33 -9.22
N ILE A 598 23.82 -35.11 -8.64
CA ILE A 598 24.64 -33.93 -8.89
C ILE A 598 25.93 -34.31 -9.60
N LYS A 599 26.42 -33.38 -10.44
CA LYS A 599 27.71 -33.48 -11.13
C LYS A 599 28.35 -32.10 -11.18
N LYS A 600 29.68 -32.01 -11.20
CA LYS A 600 30.38 -30.75 -11.43
C LYS A 600 30.39 -30.41 -12.92
N ASP A 601 30.00 -29.19 -13.23
CA ASP A 601 30.15 -28.61 -14.56
C ASP A 601 31.62 -28.22 -14.83
N PRO A 602 31.99 -27.75 -16.04
CA PRO A 602 33.36 -27.33 -16.35
C PRO A 602 33.87 -26.17 -15.49
N SER A 603 32.99 -25.39 -14.86
CA SER A 603 33.36 -24.32 -13.93
C SER A 603 33.66 -24.83 -12.52
N GLY A 604 33.40 -26.12 -12.25
CA GLY A 604 33.54 -26.75 -10.94
C GLY A 604 32.28 -26.64 -10.07
N SER A 605 31.21 -26.03 -10.57
CA SER A 605 29.95 -25.85 -9.85
C SER A 605 29.06 -27.09 -9.97
N TYR A 606 28.39 -27.48 -8.89
CA TYR A 606 27.44 -28.59 -8.95
C TYR A 606 26.21 -28.19 -9.78
N MET A 607 25.72 -29.13 -10.59
CA MET A 607 24.48 -29.02 -11.36
C MET A 607 23.66 -30.30 -11.23
N PRO A 608 22.32 -30.21 -11.27
CA PRO A 608 21.47 -31.38 -11.14
C PRO A 608 21.44 -32.12 -12.46
N VAL A 609 21.53 -33.44 -12.41
CA VAL A 609 21.56 -34.31 -13.58
C VAL A 609 20.64 -35.51 -13.41
N LEU A 610 20.16 -36.04 -14.54
CA LEU A 610 19.34 -37.25 -14.62
C LEU A 610 20.14 -38.34 -15.33
N GLN A 611 20.51 -39.37 -14.58
CA GLN A 611 21.36 -40.46 -15.07
C GLN A 611 21.04 -41.79 -14.40
N ALA A 612 21.76 -42.84 -14.78
CA ALA A 612 21.70 -44.12 -14.07
C ALA A 612 22.13 -43.93 -12.61
N CYS A 613 21.42 -44.58 -11.70
CA CYS A 613 21.65 -44.44 -10.27
C CYS A 613 23.04 -44.90 -9.83
N THR A 614 23.73 -44.04 -9.09
CA THR A 614 24.98 -44.27 -8.39
C THR A 614 24.73 -44.34 -6.88
N LEU A 615 25.77 -44.12 -6.05
CA LEU A 615 25.68 -44.12 -4.59
C LEU A 615 25.19 -42.78 -4.01
N GLN A 616 24.81 -41.82 -4.87
CA GLN A 616 24.32 -40.51 -4.41
C GLN A 616 22.98 -40.62 -3.70
N VAL A 617 22.84 -39.88 -2.61
CA VAL A 617 21.64 -39.85 -1.79
C VAL A 617 21.29 -38.42 -1.41
N TRP A 618 20.00 -38.20 -1.19
CA TRP A 618 19.45 -36.91 -0.82
C TRP A 618 18.83 -36.95 0.56
N ASP A 619 18.89 -35.82 1.24
CA ASP A 619 18.27 -35.59 2.55
C ASP A 619 17.36 -34.37 2.47
N ILE A 620 16.27 -34.40 3.23
CA ILE A 620 15.29 -33.31 3.27
C ILE A 620 15.12 -32.83 4.71
N GLN A 621 15.08 -31.51 4.90
CA GLN A 621 15.19 -30.86 6.19
C GLN A 621 14.16 -31.33 7.22
N HIS A 622 12.91 -31.50 6.80
CA HIS A 622 11.80 -31.88 7.65
C HIS A 622 11.01 -33.06 7.08
N THR A 623 10.58 -33.95 7.96
CA THR A 623 9.69 -35.07 7.64
C THR A 623 8.44 -35.00 8.50
N VAL A 624 7.30 -35.35 7.92
CA VAL A 624 6.01 -35.35 8.60
C VAL A 624 5.82 -36.72 9.25
N ARG A 625 5.61 -36.73 10.58
CA ARG A 625 5.56 -37.95 11.41
C ARG A 625 6.86 -38.76 11.29
N ASN A 626 6.81 -40.07 11.50
CA ASN A 626 7.96 -40.97 11.33
C ASN A 626 8.22 -41.37 9.86
N TRP A 627 7.73 -40.60 8.88
CA TRP A 627 7.94 -40.93 7.47
C TRP A 627 9.43 -40.91 7.12
N GLY A 628 9.93 -42.05 6.65
CA GLY A 628 11.33 -42.18 6.24
C GLY A 628 12.33 -42.35 7.39
N ARG A 629 11.90 -42.32 8.67
CA ARG A 629 12.75 -42.74 9.79
C ARG A 629 12.83 -44.27 9.81
N THR A 630 14.03 -44.81 9.69
CA THR A 630 14.32 -46.17 10.14
C THR A 630 14.38 -46.16 11.66
N ASP A 631 13.68 -47.06 12.34
CA ASP A 631 13.77 -47.25 13.79
C ASP A 631 15.22 -47.61 14.17
N SER A 632 16.06 -46.59 14.39
CA SER A 632 17.43 -46.72 14.88
C SER A 632 17.99 -45.34 15.24
N GLN A 633 17.57 -44.80 16.39
CA GLN A 633 18.42 -44.16 17.41
C GLN A 633 17.56 -43.68 18.59
#